data_AF-A0A486XSA6-F1
#
_entry.id   AF-A0A486XSA6-F1
#
_cell.length_a   1.000
_cell.length_b   1.000
_cell.length_c   1.000
_cell.angle_alpha   90.00
_cell.angle_beta   90.00
_cell.angle_gamma   90.00
#
_symmetry.space_group_name_H-M   'P 1'
#
loop_
_entity.id
_entity.type
_entity.pdbx_description
1 polymer ?
#
loop_
_entity_poly.entity_id
_entity_poly.type
_entity_poly.pdbx_seq_one_letter_code
_entity_poly.pdbx_strand_id
1 'polypeptide(L)'
;MPLFRFICSAFLLNCALISTQGTAQPLTLQSHTLKTIPANLAEHLIAAAEKQDVRQIAIDPTLFQQKEWQQKLSRIELQLDNDTAVTVLPKQQSAKADSVIWQGYISGAPNSLVTMVISNKGISGSVRHKGRLWQIRRLADGQVIMFETSPQLLNADDSIKLTSAQLKQQSTHAQQQSTSVLLPTVVENATGFTDETRLQVMVYYDIQELETYPDLLELIDLEFQQANSALLNSGIDAQLNAVVKLPVSRQNASRGMLSLMLSGEEMFSNLARDRQRYNADFVHYFGLNLDQWACG
;
A
#
# COMPACT_ATOMS: atom_id res chain seq x y z
N MET A 1 -41.80 -58.11 -7.70
CA MET A 1 -41.59 -56.66 -7.47
C MET A 1 -40.92 -56.49 -6.11
N PRO A 2 -39.62 -56.16 -6.04
CA PRO A 2 -38.91 -56.13 -4.78
C PRO A 2 -38.97 -54.76 -4.10
N LEU A 3 -39.16 -54.78 -2.78
CA LEU A 3 -38.99 -53.65 -1.87
C LEU A 3 -37.50 -53.31 -1.73
N PHE A 4 -37.12 -52.07 -2.01
CA PHE A 4 -35.82 -51.51 -1.63
C PHE A 4 -35.97 -50.74 -0.31
N ARG A 5 -35.28 -51.22 0.74
CA ARG A 5 -35.09 -50.51 2.01
C ARG A 5 -33.84 -49.63 1.88
N PHE A 6 -34.01 -48.30 1.97
CA PHE A 6 -32.90 -47.37 2.16
C PHE A 6 -32.51 -47.34 3.65
N ILE A 7 -31.27 -47.72 3.94
CA ILE A 7 -30.66 -47.58 5.27
C ILE A 7 -30.04 -46.18 5.33
N CYS A 8 -30.62 -45.32 6.16
CA CYS A 8 -30.13 -43.97 6.43
C CYS A 8 -29.03 -44.06 7.50
N SER A 9 -27.77 -44.11 7.09
CA SER A 9 -26.62 -44.05 8.01
C SER A 9 -26.35 -42.60 8.40
N ALA A 10 -26.77 -42.23 9.62
CA ALA A 10 -26.41 -40.96 10.24
C ALA A 10 -24.93 -41.00 10.66
N PHE A 11 -24.07 -40.38 9.87
CA PHE A 11 -22.68 -40.09 10.24
C PHE A 11 -22.69 -38.89 11.20
N LEU A 12 -22.64 -39.16 12.51
CA LEU A 12 -22.37 -38.13 13.51
C LEU A 12 -20.89 -37.74 13.42
N LEU A 13 -20.61 -36.71 12.62
CA LEU A 13 -19.30 -36.08 12.53
C LEU A 13 -19.09 -35.27 13.82
N ASN A 14 -18.41 -35.89 14.78
CA ASN A 14 -18.03 -35.27 16.04
C ASN A 14 -16.88 -34.28 15.74
N CYS A 15 -17.22 -33.04 15.37
CA CYS A 15 -16.28 -31.94 15.30
C CYS A 15 -15.82 -31.60 16.72
N ALA A 16 -14.79 -32.28 17.20
CA ALA A 16 -14.02 -31.84 18.34
C ALA A 16 -13.37 -30.50 17.97
N LEU A 17 -14.01 -29.40 18.39
CA LEU A 17 -13.40 -28.08 18.48
C LEU A 17 -12.27 -28.19 19.51
N ILE A 18 -11.08 -28.57 19.04
CA ILE A 18 -9.85 -28.40 19.79
C ILE A 18 -9.59 -26.90 19.81
N SER A 19 -10.14 -26.19 20.81
CA SER A 19 -9.74 -24.83 21.10
C SER A 19 -8.38 -24.88 21.78
N THR A 20 -7.32 -24.90 20.99
CA THR A 20 -5.99 -24.55 21.49
C THR A 20 -6.05 -23.07 21.87
N GLN A 21 -6.33 -22.80 23.14
CA GLN A 21 -6.21 -21.47 23.75
C GLN A 21 -4.72 -21.09 23.81
N GLY A 22 -4.13 -20.82 22.66
CA GLY A 22 -2.87 -20.08 22.59
C GLY A 22 -3.16 -18.67 23.08
N THR A 23 -2.60 -18.28 24.22
CA THR A 23 -2.69 -16.91 24.72
C THR A 23 -2.09 -15.96 23.68
N ALA A 24 -2.92 -15.18 23.02
CA ALA A 24 -2.46 -14.20 22.05
C ALA A 24 -1.56 -13.18 22.77
N GLN A 25 -0.33 -13.01 22.28
CA GLN A 25 0.65 -12.11 22.89
C GLN A 25 0.63 -10.76 22.17
N PRO A 26 0.65 -9.63 22.90
CA PRO A 26 0.82 -8.33 22.28
C PRO A 26 2.21 -8.23 21.64
N LEU A 27 2.29 -7.64 20.46
CA LEU A 27 3.55 -7.25 19.85
C LEU A 27 3.90 -5.84 20.31
N THR A 28 4.89 -5.72 21.18
CA THR A 28 5.38 -4.42 21.63
C THR A 28 6.55 -3.98 20.74
N LEU A 29 6.39 -2.86 20.05
CA LEU A 29 7.42 -2.27 19.21
C LEU A 29 8.06 -1.11 19.98
N GLN A 30 9.19 -1.38 20.61
CA GLN A 30 9.96 -0.35 21.31
C GLN A 30 10.57 0.60 20.29
N SER A 31 10.49 1.90 20.51
CA SER A 31 11.18 2.86 19.64
C SER A 31 11.97 3.92 20.39
N HIS A 32 13.08 4.30 19.79
CA HIS A 32 14.05 5.24 20.35
C HIS A 32 14.38 6.32 19.33
N THR A 33 14.40 7.57 19.76
CA THR A 33 14.75 8.71 18.89
C THR A 33 16.22 8.61 18.46
N LEU A 34 16.48 8.71 17.16
CA LEU A 34 17.84 8.74 16.64
C LEU A 34 18.41 10.16 16.78
N LYS A 35 19.54 10.29 17.49
CA LYS A 35 20.25 11.58 17.62
C LYS A 35 20.95 12.00 16.32
N THR A 36 21.28 11.03 15.48
CA THR A 36 21.96 11.22 14.21
C THR A 36 21.24 10.41 13.15
N ILE A 37 20.82 11.08 12.08
CA ILE A 37 20.26 10.43 10.88
C ILE A 37 21.43 9.73 10.18
N PRO A 38 21.40 8.40 10.01
CA PRO A 38 22.50 7.71 9.34
C PRO A 38 22.62 8.20 7.89
N ALA A 39 23.84 8.29 7.36
CA ALA A 39 24.12 8.96 6.08
C ALA A 39 23.35 8.34 4.90
N ASN A 40 23.15 7.02 4.93
CA ASN A 40 22.31 6.30 3.97
C ASN A 40 20.85 6.77 4.00
N LEU A 41 20.32 7.20 5.14
CA LEU A 41 18.97 7.74 5.26
C LEU A 41 18.93 9.23 4.87
N ALA A 42 19.98 9.98 5.16
CA ALA A 42 20.09 11.39 4.79
C ALA A 42 19.97 11.59 3.28
N GLU A 43 20.55 10.69 2.46
CA GLU A 43 20.44 10.70 0.99
C GLU A 43 19.02 10.47 0.46
N HIS A 44 18.19 9.74 1.21
CA HIS A 44 16.82 9.41 0.82
C HIS A 44 15.81 10.43 1.34
N LEU A 45 16.12 11.12 2.44
CA LEU A 45 15.26 12.13 3.05
C LEU A 45 15.48 13.57 2.50
N ILE A 46 16.37 13.75 1.50
CA ILE A 46 16.88 15.05 1.01
C ILE A 46 15.77 16.07 0.63
N ALA A 47 14.56 15.64 0.28
CA ALA A 47 13.49 16.58 -0.07
C ALA A 47 12.58 17.01 1.11
N ALA A 48 12.62 16.31 2.26
CA ALA A 48 11.62 16.48 3.32
C ALA A 48 12.21 16.71 4.72
N ALA A 49 13.53 16.52 4.92
CA ALA A 49 14.13 16.39 6.23
C ALA A 49 15.02 17.56 6.67
N GLU A 50 14.40 18.70 6.97
CA GLU A 50 15.03 19.62 7.92
C GLU A 50 14.57 19.40 9.37
N LYS A 51 13.46 18.68 9.64
CA LYS A 51 12.93 18.47 11.01
C LYS A 51 12.05 17.22 11.22
N GLN A 52 12.42 16.05 10.68
CA GLN A 52 11.64 14.84 10.96
C GLN A 52 12.18 14.10 12.19
N ASP A 53 11.29 13.82 13.15
CA ASP A 53 11.55 12.94 14.30
C ASP A 53 11.72 11.50 13.80
N VAL A 54 12.94 11.12 13.42
CA VAL A 54 13.26 9.75 13.02
C VAL A 54 13.48 8.91 14.27
N ARG A 55 12.76 7.79 14.35
CA ARG A 55 12.80 6.83 15.46
C ARG A 55 13.22 5.47 14.96
N GLN A 56 14.12 4.80 15.64
CA GLN A 56 14.43 3.40 15.38
C GLN A 56 13.39 2.52 16.09
N ILE A 57 12.85 1.53 15.40
CA ILE A 57 11.94 0.52 15.95
C ILE A 57 12.74 -0.77 16.20
N ALA A 58 12.64 -1.31 17.40
CA ALA A 58 13.14 -2.62 17.77
C ALA A 58 11.98 -3.63 17.76
N ILE A 59 12.18 -4.74 17.05
CA ILE A 59 11.28 -5.90 17.06
C ILE A 59 11.97 -7.00 17.85
N ASP A 60 11.24 -7.66 18.75
CA ASP A 60 11.74 -8.86 19.42
C ASP A 60 11.91 -10.00 18.39
N PRO A 61 13.15 -10.44 18.09
CA PRO A 61 13.39 -11.47 17.09
C PRO A 61 12.85 -12.84 17.50
N THR A 62 12.58 -13.07 18.80
CA THR A 62 12.03 -14.34 19.29
C THR A 62 10.58 -14.55 18.84
N LEU A 63 9.87 -13.49 18.46
CA LEU A 63 8.53 -13.56 17.86
C LEU A 63 8.50 -14.54 16.69
N PHE A 64 9.48 -14.44 15.79
CA PHE A 64 9.53 -15.21 14.55
C PHE A 64 9.99 -16.65 14.75
N GLN A 65 10.52 -16.99 15.93
CA GLN A 65 10.90 -18.36 16.28
C GLN A 65 9.68 -19.20 16.68
N GLN A 66 8.56 -18.56 16.99
CA GLN A 66 7.33 -19.26 17.35
C GLN A 66 6.64 -19.81 16.10
N LYS A 67 6.23 -21.08 16.14
CA LYS A 67 5.33 -21.64 15.14
C LYS A 67 4.01 -20.83 15.15
N GLU A 68 3.52 -20.49 13.96
CA GLU A 68 2.26 -19.75 13.76
C GLU A 68 2.24 -18.38 14.45
N TRP A 69 3.40 -17.70 14.55
CA TRP A 69 3.49 -16.34 15.11
C TRP A 69 2.51 -15.36 14.46
N GLN A 70 2.18 -15.56 13.17
CA GLN A 70 1.21 -14.74 12.42
C GLN A 70 -0.18 -14.75 13.08
N GLN A 71 -0.59 -15.86 13.70
CA GLN A 71 -1.91 -16.01 14.32
C GLN A 71 -1.97 -15.45 15.74
N LYS A 72 -0.81 -15.13 16.34
CA LYS A 72 -0.71 -14.69 17.73
C LYS A 72 -0.78 -13.17 17.90
N LEU A 73 -0.71 -12.42 16.80
CA LEU A 73 -0.73 -10.96 16.80
C LEU A 73 -2.15 -10.41 17.05
N SER A 74 -2.51 -10.25 18.32
CA SER A 74 -3.82 -9.70 18.73
C SER A 74 -3.85 -8.18 18.86
N ARG A 75 -2.70 -7.55 19.11
CA ARG A 75 -2.54 -6.09 19.14
C ARG A 75 -1.08 -5.72 18.96
N ILE A 76 -0.84 -4.48 18.56
CA ILE A 76 0.50 -3.93 18.36
C ILE A 76 0.61 -2.64 19.17
N GLU A 77 1.63 -2.53 20.01
CA GLU A 77 1.91 -1.31 20.77
C GLU A 77 3.01 -0.52 20.05
N LEU A 78 2.70 0.71 19.64
CA LEU A 78 3.57 1.60 18.87
C LEU A 78 3.77 2.92 19.64
N GLN A 79 4.98 3.48 19.55
CA GLN A 79 5.29 4.81 20.06
C GLN A 79 5.57 5.74 18.87
N LEU A 80 4.58 6.55 18.48
CA LEU A 80 4.58 7.36 17.25
C LEU A 80 5.53 8.56 17.33
N ASP A 81 5.55 9.25 18.47
CA ASP A 81 6.46 10.35 18.79
C ASP A 81 6.88 10.26 20.27
N ASN A 82 7.53 11.28 20.84
CA ASN A 82 8.01 11.22 22.22
C ASN A 82 6.88 11.07 23.26
N ASP A 83 5.68 11.57 22.95
CA ASP A 83 4.58 11.68 23.91
C ASP A 83 3.37 10.82 23.53
N THR A 84 3.39 10.20 22.34
CA THR A 84 2.25 9.46 21.77
C THR A 84 2.52 7.97 21.69
N ALA A 85 2.13 7.24 22.74
CA ALA A 85 2.00 5.79 22.74
C ALA A 85 0.59 5.39 22.25
N VAL A 86 0.50 4.44 21.33
CA VAL A 86 -0.77 3.95 20.79
C VAL A 86 -0.84 2.43 20.81
N THR A 87 -2.03 1.92 21.09
CA THR A 87 -2.35 0.49 20.91
C THR A 87 -3.14 0.33 19.63
N VAL A 88 -2.62 -0.48 18.71
CA VAL A 88 -3.25 -0.80 17.44
C VAL A 88 -3.97 -2.15 17.55
N LEU A 89 -5.24 -2.15 17.17
CA LEU A 89 -6.12 -3.31 17.15
C LEU A 89 -6.32 -3.80 15.71
N PRO A 90 -6.40 -5.12 15.48
CA PRO A 90 -6.53 -5.67 14.15
C PRO A 90 -7.93 -5.39 13.60
N LYS A 91 -7.98 -5.10 12.30
CA LYS A 91 -9.18 -5.06 11.48
C LYS A 91 -9.19 -6.20 10.47
N GLN A 92 -8.05 -6.44 9.83
CA GLN A 92 -7.88 -7.50 8.84
C GLN A 92 -6.45 -8.02 8.91
N GLN A 93 -6.29 -9.33 8.78
CA GLN A 93 -4.98 -9.99 8.74
C GLN A 93 -4.97 -10.99 7.59
N SER A 94 -3.89 -10.98 6.82
CA SER A 94 -3.65 -11.97 5.77
C SER A 94 -2.27 -12.56 5.99
N ALA A 95 -2.25 -13.81 6.46
CA ALA A 95 -1.01 -14.55 6.68
C ALA A 95 -0.55 -15.21 5.38
N LYS A 96 0.74 -15.04 5.08
CA LYS A 96 1.50 -15.80 4.08
C LYS A 96 2.56 -16.65 4.80
N ALA A 97 3.30 -17.47 4.06
CA ALA A 97 4.27 -18.41 4.62
C ALA A 97 5.24 -17.77 5.62
N ASP A 98 5.85 -16.64 5.25
CA ASP A 98 6.89 -15.97 6.05
C ASP A 98 6.54 -14.53 6.45
N SER A 99 5.34 -14.08 6.13
CA SER A 99 4.89 -12.71 6.36
C SER A 99 3.41 -12.63 6.75
N VAL A 100 3.02 -11.51 7.34
CA VAL A 100 1.63 -11.18 7.58
C VAL A 100 1.39 -9.74 7.13
N ILE A 101 0.37 -9.58 6.30
CA ILE A 101 -0.20 -8.26 6.00
C ILE A 101 -1.20 -7.97 7.11
N TRP A 102 -0.90 -6.94 7.90
CA TRP A 102 -1.64 -6.57 9.09
C TRP A 102 -2.28 -5.20 8.89
N GLN A 103 -3.59 -5.15 8.93
CA GLN A 103 -4.38 -3.93 8.84
C GLN A 103 -5.16 -3.74 10.12
N GLY A 104 -5.18 -2.52 10.65
CA GLY A 104 -5.81 -2.22 11.92
C GLY A 104 -6.07 -0.74 12.13
N TYR A 105 -6.47 -0.41 13.36
CA TYR A 105 -6.79 0.93 13.80
C TYR A 105 -6.28 1.14 15.23
N ILE A 106 -5.99 2.39 15.58
CA ILE A 106 -5.59 2.79 16.92
C ILE A 106 -6.82 2.78 17.85
N SER A 107 -6.67 2.15 19.00
CA SER A 107 -7.69 2.10 20.06
C SER A 107 -8.14 3.52 20.44
N GLY A 108 -9.44 3.75 20.48
CA GLY A 108 -10.02 5.08 20.72
C GLY A 108 -9.99 6.03 19.52
N ALA A 109 -9.45 5.62 18.37
CA ALA A 109 -9.40 6.41 17.14
C ALA A 109 -9.82 5.56 15.92
N PRO A 110 -11.12 5.26 15.74
CA PRO A 110 -11.60 4.35 14.68
C PRO A 110 -11.32 4.85 13.26
N ASN A 111 -11.11 6.15 13.06
CA ASN A 111 -10.76 6.75 11.78
C ASN A 111 -9.25 6.72 11.46
N SER A 112 -8.44 6.12 12.35
CA SER A 112 -7.04 5.87 12.05
C SER A 112 -6.89 4.61 11.20
N LEU A 113 -5.81 4.58 10.42
CA LEU A 113 -5.48 3.43 9.59
C LEU A 113 -4.03 3.06 9.86
N VAL A 114 -3.80 1.80 10.25
CA VAL A 114 -2.48 1.22 10.37
C VAL A 114 -2.39 0.06 9.41
N THR A 115 -1.37 0.07 8.57
CA THR A 115 -1.12 -0.98 7.60
C THR A 115 0.34 -1.38 7.67
N MET A 116 0.63 -2.66 7.89
CA MET A 116 2.00 -3.15 8.05
C MET A 116 2.19 -4.48 7.34
N VAL A 117 3.38 -4.69 6.79
CA VAL A 117 3.90 -6.00 6.45
C VAL A 117 4.89 -6.37 7.54
N ILE A 118 4.63 -7.49 8.22
CA ILE A 118 5.51 -8.02 9.25
C ILE A 118 6.07 -9.33 8.73
N SER A 119 7.37 -9.55 8.85
CA SER A 119 8.04 -10.79 8.44
C SER A 119 9.27 -11.04 9.31
N ASN A 120 9.86 -12.23 9.23
CA ASN A 120 11.15 -12.52 9.86
C ASN A 120 12.30 -11.63 9.36
N LYS A 121 12.09 -10.92 8.24
CA LYS A 121 13.03 -9.97 7.67
C LYS A 121 12.86 -8.57 8.25
N GLY A 122 11.73 -8.26 8.88
CA GLY A 122 11.49 -6.95 9.49
C GLY A 122 10.03 -6.51 9.42
N ILE A 123 9.81 -5.23 9.67
CA ILE A 123 8.50 -4.58 9.57
C ILE A 123 8.59 -3.36 8.67
N SER A 124 7.59 -3.21 7.82
CA SER A 124 7.39 -2.06 6.94
C SER A 124 5.91 -1.70 6.95
N GLY A 125 5.56 -0.44 6.67
CA GLY A 125 4.16 -0.03 6.67
C GLY A 125 3.95 1.45 6.88
N SER A 126 2.70 1.81 7.17
CA SER A 126 2.28 3.18 7.44
C SER A 126 1.22 3.27 8.52
N VAL A 127 1.24 4.40 9.23
CA VAL A 127 0.28 4.76 10.28
C VAL A 127 -0.31 6.12 9.91
N ARG A 128 -1.64 6.21 9.80
CA ARG A 128 -2.36 7.47 9.64
C ARG A 128 -3.17 7.76 10.90
N HIS A 129 -2.86 8.87 11.57
CA HIS A 129 -3.53 9.26 12.81
C HIS A 129 -3.54 10.79 12.95
N LYS A 130 -4.71 11.38 13.28
CA LYS A 130 -4.88 12.82 13.47
C LYS A 130 -4.31 13.68 12.31
N GLY A 131 -4.56 13.27 11.07
CA GLY A 131 -4.10 13.98 9.87
C GLY A 131 -2.61 13.82 9.55
N ARG A 132 -1.84 13.15 10.42
CA ARG A 132 -0.41 12.88 10.22
C ARG A 132 -0.21 11.47 9.65
N LEU A 133 0.86 11.30 8.89
CA LEU A 133 1.27 10.03 8.28
C LEU A 133 2.67 9.69 8.76
N TRP A 134 2.82 8.54 9.41
CA TRP A 134 4.11 7.96 9.75
C TRP A 134 4.38 6.79 8.82
N GLN A 135 5.61 6.70 8.32
CA GLN A 135 6.10 5.61 7.51
C GLN A 135 7.05 4.77 8.35
N ILE A 136 6.88 3.47 8.31
CA ILE A 136 7.74 2.46 8.91
C ILE A 136 8.54 1.83 7.76
N ARG A 137 9.85 1.98 7.78
CA ARG A 137 10.75 1.48 6.74
C ARG A 137 11.88 0.68 7.32
N ARG A 138 12.35 -0.31 6.57
CA ARG A 138 13.60 -1.00 6.84
C ARG A 138 14.73 -0.34 6.06
N LEU A 139 15.90 -0.21 6.64
CA LEU A 139 17.10 0.28 5.97
C LEU A 139 17.91 -0.90 5.43
N ALA A 140 18.85 -0.62 4.52
CA ALA A 140 19.74 -1.61 3.92
C ALA A 140 20.57 -2.41 4.95
N ASP A 141 20.88 -1.80 6.09
CA ASP A 141 21.58 -2.45 7.21
C ASP A 141 20.66 -3.30 8.10
N GLY A 142 19.38 -3.38 7.74
CA GLY A 142 18.36 -4.14 8.44
C GLY A 142 17.67 -3.39 9.57
N GLN A 143 18.11 -2.17 9.92
CA GLN A 143 17.43 -1.37 10.95
C GLN A 143 16.02 -1.00 10.49
N VAL A 144 15.07 -1.01 11.42
CA VAL A 144 13.73 -0.48 11.16
C VAL A 144 13.66 0.92 11.72
N ILE A 145 13.18 1.85 10.91
CA ILE A 145 12.93 3.24 11.31
C ILE A 145 11.46 3.59 11.11
N MET A 146 11.03 4.60 11.84
CA MET A 146 9.76 5.28 11.64
C MET A 146 10.00 6.77 11.60
N PHE A 147 9.36 7.44 10.66
CA PHE A 147 9.43 8.89 10.51
C PHE A 147 8.08 9.42 10.04
N GLU A 148 7.77 10.65 10.43
CA GLU A 148 6.59 11.34 9.94
C GLU A 148 6.86 11.88 8.52
N THR A 149 6.00 11.55 7.56
CA THR A 149 6.02 12.18 6.24
C THR A 149 5.50 13.60 6.35
N SER A 150 6.21 14.57 5.79
CA SER A 150 5.95 16.00 5.99
C SER A 150 4.46 16.37 5.81
N PRO A 151 3.84 17.03 6.82
CA PRO A 151 2.40 17.35 6.81
C PRO A 151 1.98 18.35 5.72
N GLN A 152 2.94 19.05 5.10
CA GLN A 152 2.69 20.07 4.08
C GLN A 152 2.01 19.50 2.82
N LEU A 153 2.17 18.21 2.51
CA LEU A 153 1.48 17.54 1.39
C LEU A 153 0.07 17.07 1.74
N LEU A 154 -0.31 17.08 3.03
CA LEU A 154 -1.58 16.55 3.53
C LEU A 154 -2.55 17.62 4.05
N ASN A 155 -2.25 18.91 3.82
CA ASN A 155 -3.22 20.01 3.96
C ASN A 155 -4.28 19.93 2.84
N ALA A 156 -4.99 18.80 2.75
CA ALA A 156 -6.25 18.67 2.01
C ALA A 156 -7.43 19.19 2.86
N ASP A 157 -7.15 20.18 3.73
CA ASP A 157 -8.15 20.91 4.50
C ASP A 157 -8.49 22.27 3.85
N ASP A 158 -8.21 22.40 2.55
CA ASP A 158 -9.17 23.07 1.68
C ASP A 158 -10.41 22.19 1.65
N SER A 159 -11.21 22.29 2.71
CA SER A 159 -12.61 21.94 2.68
C SER A 159 -13.17 22.49 1.36
N ILE A 160 -13.41 21.60 0.40
CA ILE A 160 -14.20 21.88 -0.78
C ILE A 160 -15.61 22.12 -0.26
N LYS A 161 -15.84 23.30 0.33
CA LYS A 161 -17.13 23.97 0.34
C LYS A 161 -17.32 24.55 -1.06
N LEU A 162 -17.32 23.69 -2.08
CA LEU A 162 -18.00 24.04 -3.32
C LEU A 162 -19.48 24.10 -2.94
N THR A 163 -19.91 25.29 -2.57
CA THR A 163 -21.34 25.59 -2.60
C THR A 163 -21.81 25.24 -4.00
N SER A 164 -22.95 24.58 -4.12
CA SER A 164 -23.57 24.20 -5.40
C SER A 164 -23.83 25.40 -6.32
N ALA A 165 -23.65 26.64 -5.82
CA ALA A 165 -23.61 27.88 -6.58
C ALA A 165 -22.33 28.09 -7.40
N GLN A 166 -21.15 27.66 -6.94
CA GLN A 166 -19.87 27.86 -7.63
C GLN A 166 -19.65 26.88 -8.79
N LEU A 167 -20.16 25.64 -8.69
CA LEU A 167 -20.17 24.67 -9.80
C LEU A 167 -21.00 25.14 -11.01
N LYS A 168 -22.01 25.99 -10.79
CA LYS A 168 -22.83 26.58 -11.87
C LYS A 168 -22.20 27.81 -12.53
N GLN A 169 -21.27 28.50 -11.86
CA GLN A 169 -20.63 29.70 -12.41
C GLN A 169 -19.41 29.39 -13.29
N GLN A 170 -18.71 28.26 -13.08
CA GLN A 170 -17.64 27.84 -14.00
C GLN A 170 -18.16 27.23 -15.30
N SER A 171 -19.39 26.69 -15.31
CA SER A 171 -20.02 26.14 -16.52
C SER A 171 -20.69 27.19 -17.41
N THR A 172 -20.80 28.45 -16.98
CA THR A 172 -21.38 29.54 -17.78
C THR A 172 -20.36 30.50 -18.42
N HIS A 173 -19.10 30.52 -17.98
CA HIS A 173 -18.07 31.38 -18.57
C HIS A 173 -17.19 30.73 -19.64
N ALA A 174 -17.30 29.41 -19.89
CA ALA A 174 -16.58 28.74 -20.96
C ALA A 174 -17.27 28.83 -22.35
N GLN A 175 -18.42 29.49 -22.45
CA GLN A 175 -19.26 29.47 -23.67
C GLN A 175 -19.16 30.72 -24.57
N GLN A 176 -18.29 31.68 -24.25
CA GLN A 176 -18.19 32.91 -25.05
C GLN A 176 -16.75 33.33 -25.28
N GLN A 177 -15.97 32.53 -26.01
CA GLN A 177 -14.89 32.96 -26.90
C GLN A 177 -14.11 31.75 -27.38
N SER A 178 -14.50 31.18 -28.53
CA SER A 178 -13.59 30.40 -29.38
C SER A 178 -14.13 30.38 -30.79
N THR A 179 -13.42 31.08 -31.67
CA THR A 179 -13.53 31.01 -33.12
C THR A 179 -13.45 29.57 -33.61
N SER A 180 -14.31 29.25 -34.56
CA SER A 180 -14.53 27.93 -35.15
C SER A 180 -13.27 27.24 -35.65
N VAL A 181 -12.82 26.21 -34.94
CA VAL A 181 -12.22 25.04 -35.55
C VAL A 181 -13.06 23.86 -35.10
N LEU A 182 -13.81 23.28 -36.02
CA LEU A 182 -14.61 22.07 -35.79
C LEU A 182 -13.64 20.91 -35.55
N LEU A 183 -13.33 20.65 -34.28
CA LEU A 183 -12.80 19.37 -33.84
C LEU A 183 -13.91 18.31 -34.07
N PRO A 184 -13.57 17.12 -34.58
CA PRO A 184 -14.54 16.06 -34.79
C PRO A 184 -15.22 15.76 -33.46
N THR A 185 -16.54 15.89 -33.42
CA THR A 185 -17.37 15.48 -32.29
C THR A 185 -17.30 13.96 -32.21
N VAL A 186 -16.38 13.44 -31.41
CA VAL A 186 -16.45 12.06 -30.96
C VAL A 186 -17.70 11.99 -30.11
N VAL A 187 -18.73 11.34 -30.64
CA VAL A 187 -19.87 10.90 -29.85
C VAL A 187 -19.28 9.95 -28.81
N GLU A 188 -19.15 10.41 -27.56
CA GLU A 188 -18.91 9.54 -26.42
C GLU A 188 -20.09 8.57 -26.35
N ASN A 189 -19.95 7.42 -26.98
CA ASN A 189 -20.73 6.27 -26.58
C ASN A 189 -20.37 6.06 -25.12
N ALA A 190 -21.36 6.19 -24.24
CA ALA A 190 -21.28 5.88 -22.82
C ALA A 190 -21.12 4.35 -22.62
N THR A 191 -20.05 3.79 -23.17
CA THR A 191 -19.49 2.49 -22.83
C THR A 191 -18.34 2.66 -21.84
N GLY A 192 -18.33 3.78 -21.10
CA GLY A 192 -17.37 4.06 -20.05
C GLY A 192 -17.84 3.39 -18.78
N PHE A 193 -17.10 2.36 -18.37
CA PHE A 193 -17.27 1.62 -17.11
C PHE A 193 -18.51 0.72 -17.09
N THR A 194 -18.33 -0.54 -17.49
CA THR A 194 -19.23 -1.63 -17.07
C THR A 194 -19.10 -1.83 -15.56
N ASP A 195 -20.16 -2.32 -14.91
CA ASP A 195 -20.33 -2.54 -13.44
C ASP A 195 -19.27 -3.42 -12.74
N GLU A 196 -18.15 -3.76 -13.39
CA GLU A 196 -16.96 -4.34 -12.78
C GLU A 196 -15.72 -3.91 -13.56
N THR A 197 -15.33 -2.63 -13.47
CA THR A 197 -14.13 -2.16 -14.18
C THR A 197 -12.87 -2.70 -13.52
N ARG A 198 -12.25 -3.72 -14.13
CA ARG A 198 -10.97 -4.28 -13.68
C ARG A 198 -9.83 -3.74 -14.52
N LEU A 199 -9.02 -2.87 -13.91
CA LEU A 199 -7.84 -2.27 -14.52
C LEU A 199 -6.64 -3.20 -14.28
N GLN A 200 -6.11 -3.78 -15.35
CA GLN A 200 -4.93 -4.64 -15.32
C GLN A 200 -3.66 -3.80 -15.27
N VAL A 201 -2.85 -3.96 -14.23
CA VAL A 201 -1.64 -3.16 -14.03
C VAL A 201 -0.41 -4.06 -14.05
N MET A 202 0.52 -3.78 -14.94
CA MET A 202 1.86 -4.38 -14.94
C MET A 202 2.75 -3.55 -14.02
N VAL A 203 3.43 -4.19 -13.06
CA VAL A 203 4.30 -3.51 -12.11
C VAL A 203 5.76 -3.82 -12.44
N TYR A 204 6.56 -2.80 -12.72
CA TYR A 204 8.02 -2.91 -12.71
C TYR A 204 8.54 -2.58 -11.32
N TYR A 205 9.50 -3.36 -10.83
CA TYR A 205 10.16 -3.07 -9.57
C TYR A 205 11.68 -3.20 -9.71
N ASP A 206 12.40 -2.40 -8.94
CA ASP A 206 13.85 -2.39 -8.96
C ASP A 206 14.43 -3.63 -8.25
N ILE A 207 15.30 -4.37 -8.93
CA ILE A 207 15.96 -5.55 -8.35
C ILE A 207 16.92 -5.17 -7.23
N GLN A 208 17.60 -4.03 -7.33
CA GLN A 208 18.45 -3.52 -6.24
C GLN A 208 17.61 -3.18 -5.00
N GLU A 209 16.37 -2.74 -5.22
CA GLU A 209 15.44 -2.45 -4.14
C GLU A 209 14.94 -3.73 -3.49
N LEU A 210 14.70 -4.80 -4.26
CA LEU A 210 14.32 -6.09 -3.69
C LEU A 210 15.42 -6.67 -2.78
N GLU A 211 16.68 -6.41 -3.09
CA GLU A 211 17.81 -6.80 -2.23
C GLU A 211 17.80 -6.03 -0.89
N THR A 212 17.46 -4.74 -0.94
CA THR A 212 17.38 -3.85 0.22
C THR A 212 16.12 -4.09 1.06
N TYR A 213 14.99 -4.33 0.39
CA TYR A 213 13.65 -4.56 0.93
C TYR A 213 13.14 -5.93 0.47
N PRO A 214 13.49 -7.01 1.18
CA PRO A 214 13.12 -8.36 0.78
C PRO A 214 11.61 -8.68 0.87
N ASP A 215 10.80 -7.72 1.34
CA ASP A 215 9.35 -7.69 1.43
C ASP A 215 8.70 -6.72 0.42
N LEU A 216 9.48 -6.22 -0.56
CA LEU A 216 9.03 -5.28 -1.59
C LEU A 216 7.80 -5.80 -2.36
N LEU A 217 7.75 -7.09 -2.67
CA LEU A 217 6.64 -7.66 -3.42
C LEU A 217 5.33 -7.66 -2.62
N GLU A 218 5.42 -7.87 -1.31
CA GLU A 218 4.31 -7.76 -0.37
C GLU A 218 3.87 -6.31 -0.18
N LEU A 219 4.81 -5.37 -0.18
CA LEU A 219 4.49 -3.93 -0.16
C LEU A 219 3.72 -3.50 -1.41
N ILE A 220 4.12 -4.00 -2.59
CA ILE A 220 3.37 -3.78 -3.84
C ILE A 220 1.94 -4.35 -3.70
N ASP A 221 1.77 -5.57 -3.17
CA ASP A 221 0.42 -6.14 -2.96
C ASP A 221 -0.43 -5.26 -2.04
N LEU A 222 0.20 -4.76 -0.97
CA LEU A 222 -0.46 -3.94 0.02
C LEU A 222 -0.93 -2.62 -0.56
N GLU A 223 -0.13 -1.98 -1.41
CA GLU A 223 -0.51 -0.74 -2.06
C GLU A 223 -1.73 -0.93 -2.97
N PHE A 224 -1.79 -2.01 -3.74
CA PHE A 224 -2.97 -2.33 -4.55
C PHE A 224 -4.22 -2.54 -3.70
N GLN A 225 -4.08 -3.20 -2.54
CA GLN A 225 -5.19 -3.35 -1.59
C GLN A 225 -5.66 -2.00 -1.04
N GLN A 226 -4.72 -1.10 -0.71
CA GLN A 226 -5.03 0.23 -0.22
C GLN A 226 -5.69 1.09 -1.30
N ALA A 227 -5.18 1.08 -2.53
CA ALA A 227 -5.75 1.79 -3.66
C ALA A 227 -7.17 1.30 -3.98
N ASN A 228 -7.39 -0.02 -3.99
CA ASN A 228 -8.73 -0.59 -4.18
C ASN A 228 -9.70 -0.20 -3.06
N SER A 229 -9.22 -0.20 -1.81
CA SER A 229 -10.03 0.27 -0.68
C SER A 229 -10.38 1.75 -0.81
N ALA A 230 -9.44 2.57 -1.33
CA ALA A 230 -9.69 3.99 -1.57
C ALA A 230 -10.72 4.20 -2.69
N LEU A 231 -10.60 3.50 -3.83
CA LEU A 231 -11.57 3.55 -4.92
C LEU A 231 -12.98 3.20 -4.43
N LEU A 232 -13.11 2.09 -3.69
CA LEU A 232 -14.37 1.65 -3.09
C LEU A 232 -14.96 2.71 -2.15
N ASN A 233 -14.15 3.26 -1.25
CA ASN A 233 -14.60 4.29 -0.30
C ASN A 233 -15.01 5.60 -0.98
N SER A 234 -14.47 5.88 -2.16
CA SER A 234 -14.84 7.02 -3.01
C SER A 234 -16.07 6.76 -3.88
N GLY A 235 -16.66 5.57 -3.81
CA GLY A 235 -17.79 5.18 -4.67
C GLY A 235 -17.40 4.97 -6.14
N ILE A 236 -16.10 4.81 -6.41
CA ILE A 236 -15.60 4.50 -7.74
C ILE A 236 -15.62 2.98 -7.88
N ASP A 237 -16.47 2.49 -8.78
CA ASP A 237 -16.60 1.05 -9.08
C ASP A 237 -15.49 0.59 -10.04
N ALA A 238 -14.26 0.57 -9.52
CA ALA A 238 -13.09 0.10 -10.22
C ALA A 238 -12.19 -0.71 -9.28
N GLN A 239 -11.50 -1.70 -9.85
CA GLN A 239 -10.52 -2.52 -9.16
C GLN A 239 -9.23 -2.56 -9.95
N LEU A 240 -8.12 -2.20 -9.30
CA LEU A 240 -6.76 -2.41 -9.76
C LEU A 240 -6.35 -3.86 -9.51
N ASN A 241 -5.84 -4.53 -10.55
CA ASN A 241 -5.30 -5.87 -10.47
C ASN A 241 -3.86 -5.90 -10.99
N ALA A 242 -2.89 -6.24 -10.13
CA ALA A 242 -1.51 -6.42 -10.56
C ALA A 242 -1.39 -7.74 -11.36
N VAL A 243 -1.27 -7.67 -12.69
CA VAL A 243 -1.22 -8.86 -13.56
C VAL A 243 0.15 -9.52 -13.58
N VAL A 244 1.21 -8.74 -13.42
CA VAL A 244 2.58 -9.22 -13.38
C VAL A 244 3.45 -8.23 -12.61
N LYS A 245 4.47 -8.75 -11.93
CA LYS A 245 5.53 -7.97 -11.29
C LYS A 245 6.85 -8.34 -11.96
N LEU A 246 7.49 -7.40 -12.64
CA LEU A 246 8.70 -7.64 -13.42
C LEU A 246 9.90 -6.94 -12.78
N PRO A 247 10.99 -7.66 -12.48
CA PRO A 247 12.22 -7.05 -12.00
C PRO A 247 12.89 -6.26 -13.12
N VAL A 248 13.42 -5.09 -12.78
CA VAL A 248 14.25 -4.26 -13.67
C VAL A 248 15.50 -3.80 -12.92
N SER A 249 16.59 -3.60 -13.65
CA SER A 249 17.87 -3.15 -13.09
C SER A 249 18.17 -1.73 -13.57
N ARG A 250 18.56 -0.83 -12.65
CA ARG A 250 18.95 0.55 -13.00
C ARG A 250 20.40 0.71 -13.42
N GLN A 251 21.16 -0.38 -13.60
CA GLN A 251 22.62 -0.32 -13.72
C GLN A 251 23.16 0.59 -14.86
N ASN A 252 22.32 1.10 -15.77
CA ASN A 252 22.70 2.08 -16.80
C ASN A 252 21.75 3.29 -16.93
N ALA A 253 20.77 3.44 -16.03
CA ALA A 253 19.75 4.48 -16.08
C ALA A 253 20.34 5.85 -15.70
N SER A 254 20.97 6.53 -16.67
CA SER A 254 21.50 7.89 -16.49
C SER A 254 20.42 8.99 -16.51
N ARG A 255 19.21 8.64 -17.00
CA ARG A 255 18.05 9.54 -17.09
C ARG A 255 17.04 9.24 -15.99
N GLY A 256 16.23 10.23 -15.62
CA GLY A 256 15.13 10.04 -14.68
C GLY A 256 14.16 8.95 -15.15
N MET A 257 13.60 8.18 -14.20
CA MET A 257 12.83 6.97 -14.49
C MET A 257 11.62 7.22 -15.42
N LEU A 258 10.89 8.31 -15.21
CA LEU A 258 9.77 8.70 -16.07
C LEU A 258 10.24 8.97 -17.50
N SER A 259 11.43 9.56 -17.68
CA SER A 259 12.01 9.79 -19.00
C SER A 259 12.36 8.47 -19.69
N LEU A 260 12.83 7.46 -18.95
CA LEU A 260 13.14 6.13 -19.50
C LEU A 260 11.87 5.37 -19.88
N MET A 261 10.82 5.46 -19.06
CA MET A 261 9.51 4.86 -19.37
C MET A 261 8.88 5.48 -20.61
N LEU A 262 8.93 6.82 -20.72
CA LEU A 262 8.37 7.56 -21.85
C LEU A 262 9.20 7.40 -23.13
N SER A 263 10.53 7.33 -23.02
CA SER A 263 11.40 7.09 -24.19
C SER A 263 11.36 5.65 -24.67
N GLY A 264 10.93 4.71 -23.81
CA GLY A 264 10.96 3.28 -24.11
C GLY A 264 12.38 2.77 -24.34
N GLU A 265 13.38 3.44 -23.79
CA GLU A 265 14.78 3.05 -23.91
C GLU A 265 15.20 2.08 -22.80
N GLU A 266 16.34 1.41 -22.98
CA GLU A 266 16.99 0.57 -21.98
C GLU A 266 16.05 -0.49 -21.36
N MET A 267 15.82 -0.39 -20.04
CA MET A 267 15.02 -1.30 -19.22
C MET A 267 13.54 -1.36 -19.62
N PHE A 268 13.03 -0.38 -20.39
CA PHE A 268 11.65 -0.34 -20.90
C PHE A 268 11.54 -0.58 -22.42
N SER A 269 12.63 -1.01 -23.07
CA SER A 269 12.63 -1.35 -24.51
C SER A 269 11.61 -2.42 -24.90
N ASN A 270 11.20 -3.26 -23.96
CA ASN A 270 10.18 -4.28 -24.15
C ASN A 270 8.81 -3.87 -23.62
N LEU A 271 8.61 -2.64 -23.14
CA LEU A 271 7.39 -2.23 -22.43
C LEU A 271 6.12 -2.44 -23.25
N ALA A 272 6.10 -2.05 -24.53
CA ALA A 272 4.93 -2.28 -25.38
C ALA A 272 4.64 -3.78 -25.58
N ARG A 273 5.70 -4.59 -25.75
CA ARG A 273 5.61 -6.04 -25.93
C ARG A 273 5.14 -6.73 -24.66
N ASP A 274 5.70 -6.37 -23.51
CA ASP A 274 5.36 -6.94 -22.21
C ASP A 274 3.93 -6.54 -21.82
N ARG A 275 3.55 -5.27 -22.00
CA ARG A 275 2.18 -4.79 -21.78
C ARG A 275 1.17 -5.59 -22.61
N GLN A 276 1.44 -5.79 -23.91
CA GLN A 276 0.59 -6.63 -24.76
C GLN A 276 0.58 -8.10 -24.33
N ARG A 277 1.75 -8.66 -23.98
CA ARG A 277 1.90 -10.06 -23.56
C ARG A 277 1.07 -10.38 -22.31
N TYR A 278 1.03 -9.46 -21.36
CA TYR A 278 0.31 -9.64 -20.09
C TYR A 278 -1.08 -9.01 -20.09
N ASN A 279 -1.55 -8.49 -21.23
CA ASN A 279 -2.82 -7.76 -21.35
C ASN A 279 -2.99 -6.66 -20.28
N ALA A 280 -1.94 -5.88 -20.05
CA ALA A 280 -1.96 -4.82 -19.05
C ALA A 280 -2.54 -3.51 -19.63
N ASP A 281 -3.49 -2.92 -18.93
CA ASP A 281 -4.06 -1.60 -19.23
C ASP A 281 -3.08 -0.49 -18.85
N PHE A 282 -2.41 -0.64 -17.70
CA PHE A 282 -1.46 0.33 -17.16
C PHE A 282 -0.10 -0.30 -16.86
N VAL A 283 0.91 0.57 -16.77
CA VAL A 283 2.23 0.21 -16.27
C VAL A 283 2.53 1.09 -15.07
N HIS A 284 2.90 0.46 -13.97
CA HIS A 284 3.32 1.13 -12.74
C HIS A 284 4.78 0.79 -12.44
N TYR A 285 5.56 1.76 -12.00
CA TYR A 285 6.96 1.55 -11.61
C TYR A 285 7.12 1.79 -10.10
N PHE A 286 7.71 0.82 -9.43
CA PHE A 286 7.92 0.81 -7.99
C PHE A 286 9.43 0.84 -7.67
N GLY A 287 9.95 1.96 -7.16
CA GLY A 287 11.36 2.06 -6.78
C GLY A 287 11.71 3.29 -5.93
N LEU A 288 12.98 3.35 -5.48
CA LEU A 288 13.64 4.25 -4.50
C LEU A 288 13.19 5.72 -4.31
N ASN A 289 12.42 6.33 -5.21
CA ASN A 289 11.84 7.66 -4.97
C ASN A 289 10.40 7.55 -4.46
N LEU A 290 10.21 6.73 -3.42
CA LEU A 290 8.90 6.49 -2.81
C LEU A 290 8.31 7.73 -2.11
N ASP A 291 9.01 8.86 -2.15
CA ASP A 291 8.60 10.12 -1.54
C ASP A 291 8.20 11.18 -2.60
N GLN A 292 8.35 10.85 -3.90
CA GLN A 292 8.09 11.75 -5.04
C GLN A 292 6.95 11.25 -5.95
N TRP A 293 5.98 10.50 -5.41
CA TRP A 293 4.87 9.98 -6.21
C TRP A 293 4.02 11.13 -6.76
N ALA A 294 4.30 11.51 -8.00
CA ALA A 294 3.30 12.04 -8.90
C ALA A 294 2.61 10.83 -9.53
N CYS A 295 1.33 10.65 -9.25
CA CYS A 295 0.47 9.89 -10.15
C CYS A 295 0.56 10.58 -11.52
N GLY A 296 1.10 9.89 -12.52
CA GLY A 296 1.04 10.29 -13.92
C GLY A 296 -0.15 9.67 -14.62
#